data_AF-A0A976D3N9-F1
#
_entry.id   AF-A0A976D3N9-F1
#
_cell.length_a   1.000
_cell.length_b   1.000
_cell.length_c   1.000
_cell.angle_alpha   90.00
_cell.angle_beta   90.00
_cell.angle_gamma   90.00
#
_symmetry.space_group_name_H-M   'P 1'
#
loop_
_entity.id
_entity.type
_entity.pdbx_description
1 polymer ?
#
loop_
_entity_poly.entity_id
_entity_poly.type
_entity_poly.pdbx_seq_one_letter_code
_entity_poly.pdbx_strand_id
1 'polypeptide(L)'
;MKQTLLVLLGISVVVLAWGQDHVSRQWYLLDRDTDGYQGISLDKAYRLLDSMQRKPRKVVVAILDSGLDTLHEDLRTKIWRNPKEIPGNGIDDDKNGYIDDLMGWNFIGGKNGQNIEKAGDEKVRLYHRFKTKFDQPNLDTLAFTAREKELYRQWKRASDGLNFSEAEKETVQYMEMAARSLNRIDRLLQEEMRRKEFSLQEMEAFEPSSKMGKEAKMAYVRLIQLMELDGEEK
;
A
#
# COMPACT_ATOMS: atom_id res chain seq x y z
N MET A 1 -80.83 -30.79 6.10
CA MET A 1 -80.41 -30.33 4.75
C MET A 1 -80.49 -28.81 4.71
N LYS A 2 -79.38 -28.15 4.32
CA LYS A 2 -79.18 -26.74 3.89
C LYS A 2 -77.80 -26.30 4.43
N GLN A 3 -76.75 -26.67 3.70
CA GLN A 3 -76.04 -25.86 2.71
C GLN A 3 -75.10 -24.84 3.38
N THR A 4 -73.83 -25.23 3.36
CA THR A 4 -72.61 -24.49 3.65
C THR A 4 -72.52 -23.19 2.83
N LEU A 5 -72.32 -22.06 3.50
CA LEU A 5 -71.90 -20.82 2.87
C LEU A 5 -70.46 -20.53 3.32
N LEU A 6 -69.49 -20.88 2.47
CA LEU A 6 -68.09 -20.50 2.65
C LEU A 6 -67.94 -19.06 2.14
N VAL A 7 -67.78 -18.10 3.06
CA VAL A 7 -67.38 -16.73 2.72
C VAL A 7 -65.86 -16.68 2.73
N LEU A 8 -65.25 -16.71 1.53
CA LEU A 8 -63.83 -16.44 1.35
C LEU A 8 -63.61 -14.93 1.50
N LEU A 9 -63.23 -14.51 2.71
CA LEU A 9 -62.67 -13.17 2.94
C LEU A 9 -61.24 -13.17 2.40
N GLY A 10 -61.04 -12.67 1.18
CA GLY A 10 -59.71 -12.41 0.65
C GLY A 10 -59.06 -11.28 1.45
N ILE A 11 -58.15 -11.64 2.37
CA ILE A 11 -57.27 -10.65 3.03
C ILE A 11 -56.20 -10.27 2.02
N SER A 12 -56.40 -9.17 1.31
CA SER A 12 -55.31 -8.52 0.58
C SER A 12 -54.37 -7.88 1.62
N VAL A 13 -53.28 -8.56 1.94
CA VAL A 13 -52.18 -7.96 2.70
C VAL A 13 -51.49 -6.99 1.74
N VAL A 14 -51.82 -5.70 1.85
CA VAL A 14 -51.00 -4.64 1.27
C VAL A 14 -49.75 -4.55 2.14
N VAL A 15 -48.67 -5.19 1.71
CA VAL A 15 -47.35 -4.91 2.26
C VAL A 15 -46.96 -3.52 1.77
N LEU A 16 -47.18 -2.51 2.61
CA LEU A 16 -46.49 -1.24 2.46
C LEU A 16 -45.02 -1.54 2.71
N ALA A 17 -44.26 -1.70 1.62
CA ALA A 17 -42.82 -1.68 1.67
C ALA A 17 -42.43 -0.25 2.08
N TRP A 18 -42.13 -0.05 3.36
CA TRP A 18 -41.41 1.14 3.81
C TRP A 18 -40.03 1.03 3.16
N GLY A 19 -39.83 1.76 2.07
CA GLY A 19 -38.49 1.94 1.51
C GLY A 19 -37.59 2.47 2.62
N GLN A 20 -36.35 1.96 2.68
CA GLN A 20 -35.35 2.56 3.57
C GLN A 20 -35.28 4.06 3.27
N ASP A 21 -35.59 4.89 4.26
CA ASP A 21 -35.27 6.31 4.20
C ASP A 21 -33.78 6.42 3.88
N HIS A 22 -33.46 7.03 2.74
CA HIS A 22 -32.09 7.22 2.33
C HIS A 22 -31.38 8.03 3.42
N VAL A 23 -30.43 7.39 4.12
CA VAL A 23 -29.56 8.07 5.08
C VAL A 23 -28.89 9.22 4.33
N SER A 24 -29.05 10.44 4.85
CA SER A 24 -28.39 11.62 4.29
C SER A 24 -26.89 11.33 4.12
N ARG A 25 -26.34 11.66 2.93
CA ARG A 25 -24.93 11.43 2.59
C ARG A 25 -23.94 12.10 3.55
N GLN A 26 -24.43 13.00 4.42
CA GLN A 26 -23.64 13.73 5.41
C GLN A 26 -24.25 13.64 6.82
N TRP A 27 -24.87 12.51 7.17
CA TRP A 27 -25.47 12.31 8.50
C TRP A 27 -24.52 12.64 9.67
N TYR A 28 -23.22 12.42 9.47
CA TYR A 28 -22.19 12.69 10.48
C TYR A 28 -22.04 14.18 10.80
N LEU A 29 -22.54 15.08 9.96
CA LEU A 29 -22.56 16.53 10.21
C LEU A 29 -23.81 17.01 10.95
N LEU A 30 -24.87 16.21 10.95
CA LEU A 30 -26.19 16.56 11.46
C LEU A 30 -26.28 16.51 12.99
N ASP A 31 -27.39 17.00 13.53
CA ASP A 31 -27.67 17.03 14.97
C ASP A 31 -28.77 16.04 15.36
N ARG A 32 -28.63 15.46 16.55
CA ARG A 32 -29.57 14.44 17.03
C ARG A 32 -30.97 15.02 17.30
N ASP A 33 -31.04 16.18 17.91
CA ASP A 33 -32.29 16.74 18.42
C ASP A 33 -33.07 17.44 17.29
N THR A 34 -32.38 18.03 16.29
CA THR A 34 -33.04 18.70 15.16
C THR A 34 -33.21 17.80 13.93
N ASP A 35 -32.26 16.92 13.64
CA ASP A 35 -32.26 16.13 12.40
C ASP A 35 -32.49 14.63 12.66
N GLY A 36 -32.43 14.18 13.92
CA GLY A 36 -32.59 12.77 14.30
C GLY A 36 -31.34 11.91 14.14
N TYR A 37 -30.19 12.49 13.77
CA TYR A 37 -28.95 11.76 13.50
C TYR A 37 -27.88 12.01 14.57
N GLN A 38 -27.14 10.98 14.96
CA GLN A 38 -26.03 11.06 15.93
C GLN A 38 -24.75 11.63 15.30
N GLY A 39 -24.83 12.79 14.65
CA GLY A 39 -23.68 13.49 14.05
C GLY A 39 -22.99 14.46 15.02
N ILE A 40 -22.07 15.26 14.48
CA ILE A 40 -21.26 16.23 15.25
C ILE A 40 -21.95 17.59 15.48
N SER A 41 -23.19 17.76 15.01
CA SER A 41 -23.94 19.03 15.12
C SER A 41 -23.20 20.24 14.52
N LEU A 42 -22.67 20.10 13.29
CA LEU A 42 -21.75 21.07 12.68
C LEU A 42 -22.35 22.49 12.60
N ASP A 43 -23.58 22.63 12.13
CA ASP A 43 -24.25 23.94 11.98
C ASP A 43 -24.52 24.63 13.32
N LYS A 44 -24.75 23.84 14.38
CA LYS A 44 -24.89 24.37 15.74
C LYS A 44 -23.55 24.90 16.25
N ALA A 45 -22.45 24.21 15.95
CA ALA A 45 -21.11 24.67 16.29
C ALA A 45 -20.76 25.99 15.57
N TYR A 46 -21.07 26.13 14.28
CA TYR A 46 -20.85 27.38 13.55
C TYR A 46 -21.66 28.55 14.14
N ARG A 47 -22.96 28.37 14.36
CA ARG A 47 -23.81 29.40 14.99
C ARG A 47 -23.30 29.81 16.38
N LEU A 48 -22.82 28.84 17.16
CA LEU A 48 -22.21 29.11 18.45
C LEU A 48 -20.95 29.97 18.30
N LEU A 49 -20.03 29.60 17.41
CA LEU A 49 -18.80 30.35 17.17
C LEU A 49 -19.07 31.79 16.68
N ASP A 50 -20.05 31.96 15.79
CA ASP A 50 -20.46 33.28 15.30
C ASP A 50 -21.03 34.15 16.43
N SER A 51 -21.87 33.57 17.30
CA SER A 51 -22.44 34.30 18.45
C SER A 51 -21.40 34.73 19.48
N MET A 52 -20.26 34.04 19.55
CA MET A 52 -19.13 34.43 20.41
C MET A 52 -18.35 35.65 19.89
N GLN A 53 -18.55 36.07 18.63
CA GLN A 53 -17.89 37.22 18.00
C GLN A 53 -16.35 37.21 18.16
N ARG A 54 -15.73 36.02 18.16
CA ARG A 54 -14.28 35.88 18.33
C ARG A 54 -13.58 36.14 17.00
N LYS A 55 -12.45 36.85 17.05
CA LYS A 55 -11.59 37.02 15.88
C LYS A 55 -11.03 35.66 15.43
N PRO A 56 -11.31 35.19 14.19
CA PRO A 56 -10.77 33.94 13.69
C PRO A 56 -9.24 33.95 13.63
N ARG A 57 -8.63 32.79 13.87
CA ARG A 57 -7.19 32.58 13.70
C ARG A 57 -6.97 31.43 12.72
N LYS A 58 -6.04 31.62 11.79
CA LYS A 58 -5.58 30.52 10.94
C LYS A 58 -4.82 29.52 11.79
N VAL A 59 -5.18 28.25 11.66
CA VAL A 59 -4.50 27.11 12.30
C VAL A 59 -3.91 26.27 11.18
N VAL A 60 -2.64 25.90 11.33
CA VAL A 60 -2.00 24.93 10.43
C VAL A 60 -2.17 23.55 11.06
N VAL A 61 -2.70 22.60 10.29
CA VAL A 61 -2.94 21.22 10.71
C VAL A 61 -2.07 20.31 9.86
N ALA A 62 -1.22 19.50 10.51
CA ALA A 62 -0.41 18.50 9.83
C ALA A 62 -1.23 17.22 9.61
N ILE A 63 -1.28 16.75 8.36
CA ILE A 63 -1.97 15.52 7.97
C ILE A 63 -0.90 14.49 7.59
N LEU A 64 -0.85 13.37 8.31
CA LEU A 64 0.07 12.26 8.06
C LEU A 64 -0.72 11.13 7.40
N ASP A 65 -0.74 11.13 6.07
CA ASP A 65 -1.50 10.19 5.26
C ASP A 65 -0.72 9.85 3.97
N SER A 66 -1.38 9.24 3.01
CA SER A 66 -0.94 8.92 1.66
C SER A 66 -0.67 10.14 0.75
N GLY A 67 -0.95 11.35 1.24
CA GLY A 67 -0.77 12.60 0.50
C GLY A 67 -2.09 13.34 0.30
N LEU A 68 -2.09 14.31 -0.62
CA LEU A 68 -3.24 15.13 -0.96
C LEU A 68 -3.19 15.50 -2.44
N ASP A 69 -4.35 15.52 -3.10
CA ASP A 69 -4.47 16.17 -4.41
C ASP A 69 -4.33 17.69 -4.26
N THR A 70 -3.17 18.20 -4.65
CA THR A 70 -2.84 19.63 -4.55
C THR A 70 -3.61 20.50 -5.54
N LEU A 71 -4.27 19.90 -6.54
CA LEU A 71 -5.05 20.60 -7.56
C LEU A 71 -6.56 20.58 -7.26
N HIS A 72 -6.99 19.86 -6.23
CA HIS A 72 -8.39 19.77 -5.84
C HIS A 72 -8.98 21.17 -5.58
N GLU A 73 -10.09 21.50 -6.25
CA GLU A 73 -10.65 22.85 -6.31
C GLU A 73 -10.98 23.44 -4.92
N ASP A 74 -11.56 22.63 -4.04
CA ASP A 74 -11.92 23.03 -2.68
C ASP A 74 -10.76 23.10 -1.67
N LEU A 75 -9.61 22.54 -2.02
CA LEU A 75 -8.47 22.38 -1.10
C LEU A 75 -7.28 23.23 -1.50
N ARG A 76 -7.03 23.47 -2.80
CA ARG A 76 -5.85 24.19 -3.30
C ARG A 76 -5.59 25.56 -2.63
N THR A 77 -6.63 26.24 -2.16
CA THR A 77 -6.55 27.55 -1.48
C THR A 77 -6.33 27.45 0.03
N LYS A 78 -6.48 26.24 0.60
CA LYS A 78 -6.35 25.91 2.02
C LYS A 78 -5.04 25.18 2.35
N ILE A 79 -4.34 24.66 1.33
CA ILE A 79 -3.05 23.97 1.50
C ILE A 79 -2.01 24.95 2.05
N TRP A 80 -1.34 24.53 3.11
CA TRP A 80 -0.23 25.27 3.69
C TRP A 80 0.95 25.34 2.71
N ARG A 81 1.62 26.48 2.66
CA ARG A 81 2.85 26.66 1.89
C ARG A 81 3.99 26.99 2.82
N ASN A 82 5.13 26.31 2.68
CA ASN A 82 6.32 26.60 3.48
C ASN A 82 6.86 28.00 3.11
N PRO A 83 6.76 29.01 4.00
CA PRO A 83 7.22 30.36 3.68
C PRO A 83 8.74 30.48 3.73
N LYS A 84 9.45 29.44 4.14
CA LYS A 84 10.91 29.43 4.28
C LYS A 84 11.64 28.82 3.08
N GLU A 85 10.91 28.21 2.15
CA GLU A 85 11.45 27.60 0.94
C GLU A 85 11.34 28.56 -0.26
N ILE A 86 12.35 28.55 -1.13
CA ILE A 86 12.34 29.23 -2.42
C ILE A 86 11.99 28.19 -3.50
N PRO A 87 10.83 28.31 -4.18
CA PRO A 87 10.36 27.28 -5.10
C PRO A 87 11.34 26.94 -6.23
N GLY A 88 11.76 25.66 -6.27
CA GLY A 88 12.42 25.06 -7.41
C GLY A 88 13.89 25.47 -7.56
N ASN A 89 14.54 25.87 -6.48
CA ASN A 89 15.97 26.18 -6.48
C ASN A 89 16.85 24.94 -6.24
N GLY A 90 16.26 23.80 -5.85
CA GLY A 90 16.98 22.57 -5.55
C GLY A 90 17.78 22.63 -4.25
N ILE A 91 17.45 23.54 -3.33
CA ILE A 91 18.12 23.76 -2.06
C ILE A 91 17.11 23.51 -0.92
N ASP A 92 17.59 22.94 0.18
CA ASP A 92 16.86 22.94 1.46
C ASP A 92 17.15 24.28 2.16
N ASP A 93 16.30 25.28 1.92
CA ASP A 93 16.52 26.67 2.35
C ASP A 93 16.35 26.82 3.86
N ASP A 94 15.42 26.07 4.45
CA ASP A 94 15.10 26.14 5.87
C ASP A 94 15.91 25.16 6.74
N LYS A 95 16.69 24.28 6.11
CA LYS A 95 17.60 23.29 6.70
C LYS A 95 16.88 22.24 7.55
N ASN A 96 15.66 21.87 7.15
CA ASN A 96 14.87 20.84 7.83
C ASN A 96 15.18 19.41 7.35
N GLY A 97 16.01 19.26 6.31
CA GLY A 97 16.40 17.99 5.71
C GLY A 97 15.62 17.62 4.45
N TYR A 98 14.73 18.49 3.96
CA TYR A 98 13.86 18.25 2.82
C TYR A 98 14.02 19.38 1.79
N ILE A 99 14.55 19.03 0.61
CA ILE A 99 14.76 19.98 -0.49
C ILE A 99 13.40 20.35 -1.10
N ASP A 100 13.09 21.65 -1.22
CA ASP A 100 11.90 22.17 -1.90
C ASP A 100 10.55 21.64 -1.33
N ASP A 101 10.40 21.52 -0.01
CA ASP A 101 9.18 20.99 0.67
C ASP A 101 8.00 21.99 0.73
N LEU A 102 7.65 22.57 -0.42
CA LEU A 102 6.73 23.71 -0.57
C LEU A 102 5.34 23.53 0.05
N MET A 103 4.80 22.32 0.08
CA MET A 103 3.44 22.02 0.56
C MET A 103 3.41 20.85 1.56
N GLY A 104 4.57 20.52 2.13
CA GLY A 104 4.79 19.29 2.89
C GLY A 104 5.73 18.34 2.15
N TRP A 105 5.78 17.10 2.63
CA TRP A 105 6.80 16.14 2.22
C TRP A 105 6.27 14.73 2.01
N ASN A 106 6.85 14.03 1.02
CA ASN A 106 6.59 12.61 0.78
C ASN A 106 7.71 11.73 1.36
N PHE A 107 7.48 11.19 2.56
CA PHE A 107 8.47 10.37 3.28
C PHE A 107 8.73 8.99 2.67
N ILE A 108 7.82 8.51 1.82
CA ILE A 108 7.90 7.19 1.18
C ILE A 108 8.14 7.29 -0.32
N GLY A 109 8.20 8.51 -0.86
CA GLY A 109 8.34 8.76 -2.28
C GLY A 109 9.66 8.26 -2.84
N GLY A 110 9.68 8.01 -4.15
CA GLY A 110 10.91 7.73 -4.87
C GLY A 110 11.88 8.91 -4.81
N LYS A 111 13.14 8.69 -5.21
CA LYS A 111 14.19 9.74 -5.22
C LYS A 111 13.78 11.03 -5.96
N ASN A 112 12.86 10.92 -6.91
CA ASN A 112 12.38 12.03 -7.73
C ASN A 112 11.05 12.61 -7.18
N GLY A 113 10.69 12.34 -5.93
CA GLY A 113 9.45 12.81 -5.28
C GLY A 113 8.17 12.11 -5.76
N GLN A 114 8.27 11.11 -6.64
CA GLN A 114 7.11 10.39 -7.16
C GLN A 114 6.44 9.56 -6.06
N ASN A 115 5.10 9.53 -6.10
CA ASN A 115 4.30 8.66 -5.25
C ASN A 115 4.56 7.20 -5.63
N ILE A 116 4.55 6.33 -4.61
CA ILE A 116 4.59 4.89 -4.80
C ILE A 116 3.16 4.36 -4.79
N GLU A 117 2.82 3.47 -5.72
CA GLU A 117 1.48 2.84 -5.74
C GLU A 117 1.29 1.87 -4.58
N LYS A 118 2.35 1.16 -4.21
CA LYS A 118 2.37 0.20 -3.10
C LYS A 118 3.57 0.48 -2.20
N ALA A 119 3.29 0.80 -0.95
CA ALA A 119 4.28 0.79 0.11
C ALA A 119 4.36 -0.62 0.71
N GLY A 120 5.56 -1.10 1.01
CA GLY A 120 5.70 -2.26 1.89
C GLY A 120 5.13 -1.97 3.28
N ASP A 121 4.72 -2.99 4.02
CA ASP A 121 4.24 -2.78 5.39
C ASP A 121 5.37 -2.29 6.31
N GLU A 122 5.03 -1.44 7.29
CA GLU A 122 6.01 -0.96 8.29
C GLU A 122 6.64 -2.11 9.07
N LYS A 123 5.88 -3.17 9.39
CA LYS A 123 6.41 -4.37 10.04
C LYS A 123 7.49 -5.05 9.19
N VAL A 124 7.31 -5.11 7.87
CA VAL A 124 8.30 -5.69 6.95
C VAL A 124 9.56 -4.82 6.95
N ARG A 125 9.41 -3.50 6.83
CA ARG A 125 10.55 -2.55 6.89
C ARG A 125 11.32 -2.66 8.19
N LEU A 126 10.64 -2.66 9.33
CA LEU A 126 11.25 -2.80 10.65
C LEU A 126 11.98 -4.13 10.80
N TYR A 127 11.36 -5.23 10.39
CA TYR A 127 11.98 -6.55 10.41
C TYR A 127 13.28 -6.55 9.62
N HIS A 128 13.27 -6.17 8.34
CA HIS A 128 14.46 -6.18 7.50
C HIS A 128 15.54 -5.19 7.96
N ARG A 129 15.15 -4.00 8.45
CA ARG A 129 16.09 -2.99 8.95
C ARG A 129 16.95 -3.51 10.10
N PHE A 130 16.38 -4.30 11.00
CA PHE A 130 17.11 -4.80 12.17
C PHE A 130 17.37 -6.31 12.18
N LYS A 131 16.98 -7.03 11.12
CA LYS A 131 17.19 -8.49 10.99
C LYS A 131 18.62 -8.89 11.31
N THR A 132 19.60 -8.28 10.63
CA THR A 132 21.02 -8.63 10.83
C THR A 132 21.49 -8.40 12.27
N LYS A 133 20.90 -7.45 13.00
CA LYS A 133 21.27 -7.16 14.39
C LYS A 133 20.59 -8.09 15.39
N PHE A 134 19.31 -8.41 15.20
CA PHE A 134 18.50 -9.07 16.22
C PHE A 134 18.12 -10.52 15.90
N ASP A 135 18.22 -10.96 14.65
CA ASP A 135 17.98 -12.34 14.22
C ASP A 135 19.28 -13.18 14.34
N GLN A 136 19.77 -13.32 15.57
CA GLN A 136 21.04 -14.00 15.88
C GLN A 136 20.79 -15.16 16.86
N PRO A 137 21.38 -16.34 16.62
CA PRO A 137 21.11 -17.54 17.43
C PRO A 137 21.53 -17.43 18.90
N ASN A 138 22.36 -16.46 19.27
CA ASN A 138 22.86 -16.23 20.64
C ASN A 138 22.78 -14.75 21.06
N LEU A 139 21.68 -14.07 20.75
CA LEU A 139 21.53 -12.65 21.05
C LEU A 139 21.49 -12.38 22.57
N ASP A 140 22.52 -11.70 23.10
CA ASP A 140 22.52 -11.23 24.49
C ASP A 140 21.77 -9.89 24.61
N THR A 141 20.51 -9.98 25.02
CA THR A 141 19.64 -8.80 25.23
C THR A 141 19.90 -8.08 26.54
N LEU A 142 20.67 -8.66 27.48
CA LEU A 142 20.98 -8.04 28.77
C LEU A 142 22.00 -6.91 28.61
N ALA A 143 22.92 -7.06 27.65
CA ALA A 143 23.92 -6.06 27.28
C ALA A 143 23.34 -4.82 26.57
N PHE A 144 22.06 -4.84 26.20
CA PHE A 144 21.44 -3.74 25.45
C PHE A 144 21.27 -2.46 26.28
N THR A 145 21.56 -1.33 25.64
CA THR A 145 21.15 -0.01 26.12
C THR A 145 19.63 0.11 26.16
N ALA A 146 19.09 1.11 26.88
CA ALA A 146 17.64 1.37 26.93
C ALA A 146 17.04 1.57 25.52
N ARG A 147 17.77 2.26 24.63
CA ARG A 147 17.36 2.47 23.24
C ARG A 147 17.32 1.16 22.45
N GLU A 148 18.32 0.30 22.63
CA GLU A 148 18.36 -1.00 21.94
C GLU A 148 17.29 -1.95 22.42
N LYS A 149 16.97 -1.94 23.72
CA LYS A 149 15.84 -2.70 24.26
C LYS A 149 14.53 -2.26 23.61
N GLU A 150 14.33 -0.95 23.42
CA GLU A 150 13.15 -0.44 22.72
C GLU A 150 13.10 -0.87 21.25
N LEU A 151 14.20 -0.71 20.52
CA LEU A 151 14.29 -1.15 19.12
C LEU A 151 14.07 -2.66 18.97
N TYR A 152 14.61 -3.45 19.89
CA TYR A 152 14.41 -4.89 19.91
C TYR A 152 12.93 -5.25 20.16
N ARG A 153 12.23 -4.55 21.07
CA ARG A 153 10.79 -4.76 21.28
C ARG A 153 9.97 -4.46 20.03
N GLN A 154 10.28 -3.39 19.32
CA GLN A 154 9.60 -3.04 18.06
C GLN A 154 9.88 -4.06 16.97
N TRP A 155 11.15 -4.43 16.79
CA TRP A 155 11.54 -5.47 15.83
C TRP A 155 10.90 -6.82 16.15
N LYS A 156 10.86 -7.23 17.42
CA LYS A 156 10.26 -8.50 17.83
C LYS A 156 8.76 -8.53 17.53
N ARG A 157 8.02 -7.46 17.83
CA ARG A 157 6.60 -7.32 17.44
C ARG A 157 6.42 -7.40 15.93
N ALA A 158 7.29 -6.74 15.16
CA ALA A 158 7.24 -6.78 13.71
C ALA A 158 7.50 -8.20 13.20
N SER A 159 8.56 -8.86 13.70
CA SER A 159 8.92 -10.24 13.37
C SER A 159 7.80 -11.22 13.69
N ASP A 160 7.17 -11.11 14.86
CA ASP A 160 6.08 -11.99 15.28
C ASP A 160 4.78 -11.72 14.49
N GLY A 161 4.60 -10.50 13.98
CA GLY A 161 3.47 -10.11 13.13
C GLY A 161 3.64 -10.42 11.63
N LEU A 162 4.82 -10.92 11.24
CA LEU A 162 5.05 -11.45 9.89
C LEU A 162 4.52 -12.87 9.80
N ASN A 163 3.20 -12.98 9.59
CA ASN A 163 2.57 -14.24 9.22
C ASN A 163 2.52 -14.32 7.70
N PHE A 164 3.34 -15.21 7.14
CA PHE A 164 3.21 -15.61 5.74
C PHE A 164 2.17 -16.74 5.67
N SER A 165 1.17 -16.57 4.81
CA SER A 165 0.25 -17.64 4.45
C SER A 165 1.01 -18.83 3.85
N GLU A 166 0.45 -20.03 3.96
CA GLU A 166 1.06 -21.22 3.33
C GLU A 166 1.21 -21.01 1.81
N ALA A 167 0.25 -20.35 1.16
CA ALA A 167 0.35 -19.99 -0.26
C ALA A 167 1.55 -19.08 -0.57
N GLU A 168 1.85 -18.09 0.28
CA GLU A 168 3.02 -17.22 0.11
C GLU A 168 4.33 -18.01 0.32
N LYS A 169 4.38 -18.90 1.30
CA LYS A 169 5.56 -19.76 1.53
C LYS A 169 5.79 -20.71 0.36
N GLU A 170 4.74 -21.35 -0.14
CA GLU A 170 4.80 -22.19 -1.34
C GLU A 170 5.28 -21.39 -2.55
N THR A 171 4.74 -20.18 -2.75
CA THR A 171 5.18 -19.29 -3.84
C THR A 171 6.67 -18.98 -3.75
N VAL A 172 7.18 -18.63 -2.56
CA VAL A 172 8.61 -18.39 -2.34
C VAL A 172 9.43 -19.66 -2.63
N GLN A 173 8.98 -20.84 -2.19
CA GLN A 173 9.66 -22.10 -2.48
C GLN A 173 9.71 -22.41 -3.99
N TYR A 174 8.60 -22.21 -4.71
CA TYR A 174 8.57 -22.35 -6.16
C TYR A 174 9.52 -21.36 -6.85
N MET A 175 9.55 -20.11 -6.41
CA MET A 175 10.49 -19.09 -6.91
C MET A 175 11.94 -19.48 -6.65
N GLU A 176 12.28 -19.97 -5.45
CA GLU A 176 13.63 -20.46 -5.15
C GLU A 176 14.03 -21.65 -6.01
N MET A 177 13.11 -22.60 -6.23
CA MET A 177 13.34 -23.75 -7.10
C MET A 177 13.55 -23.32 -8.55
N ALA A 178 12.76 -22.38 -9.04
CA ALA A 178 12.93 -21.79 -10.37
C ALA A 178 14.28 -21.08 -10.50
N ALA A 179 14.67 -20.24 -9.53
CA ALA A 179 15.95 -19.55 -9.52
C ALA A 179 17.15 -20.51 -9.50
N ARG A 180 17.10 -21.57 -8.67
CA ARG A 180 18.13 -22.62 -8.65
C ARG A 180 18.21 -23.36 -10.00
N SER A 181 17.07 -23.62 -10.64
CA SER A 181 17.00 -24.28 -11.94
C SER A 181 17.56 -23.39 -13.05
N LEU A 182 17.22 -22.10 -13.06
CA LEU A 182 17.78 -21.10 -13.97
C LEU A 182 19.29 -21.03 -13.85
N ASN A 183 19.84 -20.93 -12.64
CA ASN A 183 21.29 -20.92 -12.41
C ASN A 183 22.00 -22.20 -12.88
N ARG A 184 21.29 -23.33 -12.96
CA ARG A 184 21.84 -24.58 -13.51
C ARG A 184 21.78 -24.59 -15.03
N ILE A 185 20.65 -24.19 -15.59
CA ILE A 185 20.42 -24.09 -17.04
C ILE A 185 21.40 -23.08 -17.66
N ASP A 186 21.55 -21.90 -17.05
CA ASP A 186 22.47 -20.85 -17.47
C ASP A 186 23.91 -21.36 -17.55
N ARG A 187 24.42 -22.00 -16.49
CA ARG A 187 25.77 -22.60 -16.50
C ARG A 187 25.97 -23.61 -17.64
N LEU A 188 24.99 -24.48 -17.87
CA LEU A 188 25.09 -25.48 -18.94
C LEU A 188 25.13 -24.81 -20.32
N LEU A 189 24.28 -23.81 -20.53
CA LEU A 189 24.23 -23.06 -21.79
C LEU A 189 25.50 -22.24 -22.01
N GLN A 190 26.07 -21.63 -20.97
CA GLN A 190 27.36 -20.95 -21.04
C GLN A 190 28.50 -21.87 -21.49
N GLU A 191 28.55 -23.09 -20.95
CA GLU A 191 29.53 -24.11 -21.33
C GLU A 191 29.37 -24.53 -22.79
N GLU A 192 28.13 -24.75 -23.24
CA GLU A 192 27.86 -25.23 -24.59
C GLU A 192 28.03 -24.15 -25.66
N MET A 193 27.62 -22.91 -25.35
CA MET A 193 27.84 -21.74 -26.21
C MET A 193 29.30 -21.23 -26.16
N ARG A 194 30.08 -21.69 -25.18
CA ARG A 194 31.44 -21.20 -24.88
C ARG A 194 31.49 -19.70 -24.66
N ARG A 195 30.48 -19.16 -23.96
CA ARG A 195 30.32 -17.73 -23.64
C ARG A 195 29.81 -17.58 -22.22
N LYS A 196 30.25 -16.52 -21.54
CA LYS A 196 29.80 -16.22 -20.16
C LYS A 196 28.50 -15.44 -20.11
N GLU A 197 28.20 -14.69 -21.16
CA GLU A 197 26.99 -13.87 -21.29
C GLU A 197 26.45 -14.04 -22.71
N PHE A 198 25.14 -14.01 -22.85
CA PHE A 198 24.42 -14.11 -24.12
C PHE A 198 23.09 -13.36 -24.02
N SER A 199 22.62 -12.80 -25.14
CA SER A 199 21.30 -12.19 -25.21
C SER A 199 20.19 -13.22 -25.47
N LEU A 200 18.92 -12.83 -25.27
CA LEU A 200 17.77 -13.67 -25.63
C LEU A 200 17.79 -14.03 -27.12
N GLN A 201 18.10 -13.06 -27.99
CA GLN A 201 18.18 -13.28 -29.43
C GLN A 201 19.30 -14.27 -29.80
N GLU A 202 20.45 -14.20 -29.13
CA GLU A 202 21.54 -15.16 -29.30
C GLU A 202 21.14 -16.56 -28.81
N MET A 203 20.39 -16.65 -27.70
CA MET A 203 19.85 -17.92 -27.19
C MET A 203 18.84 -18.56 -28.15
N GLU A 204 17.94 -17.75 -28.74
CA GLU A 204 16.96 -18.22 -29.72
C GLU A 204 17.62 -18.74 -30.99
N ALA A 205 18.68 -18.08 -31.47
CA ALA A 205 19.45 -18.50 -32.64
C ALA A 205 20.39 -19.69 -32.37
N PHE A 206 20.78 -19.90 -31.11
CA PHE A 206 21.73 -20.95 -30.75
C PHE A 206 21.13 -22.36 -30.90
N GLU A 207 21.80 -23.26 -31.62
CA GLU A 207 21.41 -24.67 -31.70
C GLU A 207 22.34 -25.54 -30.84
N PRO A 208 21.88 -26.04 -29.67
CA PRO A 208 22.70 -26.89 -28.84
C PRO A 208 23.01 -28.22 -29.53
N SER A 209 24.27 -28.62 -29.45
CA SER A 209 24.80 -29.88 -29.96
C SER A 209 24.38 -31.09 -29.12
N SER A 210 24.24 -30.89 -27.80
CA SER A 210 23.97 -31.94 -26.82
C SER A 210 22.47 -32.09 -26.55
N LYS A 211 22.02 -33.30 -26.20
CA LYS A 211 20.63 -33.52 -25.78
C LYS A 211 20.27 -32.65 -24.57
N MET A 212 21.19 -32.57 -23.60
CA MET A 212 21.00 -31.76 -22.40
C MET A 212 20.94 -30.26 -22.71
N GLY A 213 21.71 -29.78 -23.69
CA GLY A 213 21.66 -28.41 -24.19
C GLY A 213 20.33 -28.07 -24.83
N LYS A 214 19.78 -28.97 -25.65
CA LYS A 214 18.45 -28.79 -26.27
C LYS A 214 17.37 -28.69 -25.20
N GLU A 215 17.41 -29.55 -24.19
CA GLU A 215 16.50 -29.50 -23.05
C GLU A 215 16.67 -28.21 -22.23
N ALA A 216 17.92 -27.78 -21.99
CA ALA A 216 18.25 -26.56 -21.27
C ALA A 216 17.75 -25.30 -22.01
N LYS A 217 17.96 -25.22 -23.33
CA LYS A 217 17.44 -24.12 -24.17
C LYS A 217 15.92 -24.05 -24.11
N MET A 218 15.23 -25.19 -24.27
CA MET A 218 13.77 -25.23 -24.17
C MET A 218 13.28 -24.77 -22.79
N ALA A 219 13.94 -25.19 -21.71
CA ALA A 219 13.59 -24.78 -20.36
C ALA A 219 13.85 -23.29 -20.13
N TYR A 220 14.97 -22.76 -20.63
CA TYR A 220 15.32 -21.33 -20.56
C TYR A 220 14.25 -20.46 -21.23
N VAL A 221 13.92 -20.75 -22.50
CA VAL A 221 12.94 -19.97 -23.26
C VAL A 221 11.56 -20.00 -22.61
N ARG A 222 11.11 -21.16 -22.12
CA ARG A 222 9.82 -21.27 -21.42
C ARG A 222 9.78 -20.47 -20.12
N LEU A 223 10.90 -20.41 -19.39
CA LEU A 223 10.99 -19.67 -18.14
C LEU A 223 10.95 -18.15 -18.39
N ILE A 224 11.63 -17.66 -19.42
CA ILE A 224 11.58 -16.25 -19.83
C ILE A 224 10.15 -15.84 -20.20
N GLN A 225 9.46 -16.66 -21.01
CA GLN A 225 8.06 -16.44 -21.39
C GLN A 225 7.11 -16.44 -20.18
N LEU A 226 7.27 -17.38 -19.26
CA LEU A 226 6.42 -17.49 -18.06
C LEU A 226 6.57 -16.28 -17.12
N MET A 227 7.79 -15.72 -17.06
CA MET A 227 8.08 -14.57 -16.21
C MET A 227 7.74 -13.23 -16.88
N GLU A 228 7.17 -13.26 -18.09
CA GLU A 228 6.88 -12.06 -18.89
C GLU A 228 8.11 -11.13 -19.02
N LEU A 229 9.31 -11.72 -19.00
CA LEU A 229 10.57 -10.99 -19.19
C LEU A 229 10.85 -10.71 -20.68
N ASP A 230 9.94 -11.14 -21.55
CA ASP A 230 9.88 -10.76 -22.96
C ASP A 230 9.58 -9.26 -23.01
N GLY A 231 10.62 -8.46 -23.14
CA GLY A 231 10.55 -7.01 -23.12
C GLY A 231 9.58 -6.44 -24.15
N GLU A 232 8.36 -6.15 -23.70
CA GLU A 232 7.60 -4.95 -24.05
C GLU A 232 6.84 -4.52 -22.78
N GLU A 233 7.52 -3.78 -21.89
CA GLU A 233 6.81 -2.79 -21.07
C GLU A 233 6.14 -1.83 -22.07
N LYS A 234 4.81 -1.95 -22.22
CA LYS A 234 3.96 -0.91 -22.79
C LYS A 234 3.45 0.01 -21.69
#